data_AF-A0A3P6T594-F1
#
_entry.id   AF-A0A3P6T594-F1
#
_cell.length_a   1.000
_cell.length_b   1.000
_cell.length_c   1.000
_cell.angle_alpha   90.00
_cell.angle_beta   90.00
_cell.angle_gamma   90.00
#
_symmetry.space_group_name_H-M   'P 1'
#
loop_
_entity.id
_entity.type
_entity.pdbx_description
1 polymer ?
#
loop_
_entity_poly.entity_id
_entity_poly.type
_entity_poly.pdbx_seq_one_letter_code
_entity_poly.pdbx_strand_id
1 'polypeptide(L)'
;MSRSRRDMKNERRDESASQCSCVFKICPVLFNLLVDVRCFLCAFWDHFSHYKHIKLSSLKTVFLFAKNALQTYVHSIPLLEDIRLSGDKITYLIDLILLELCFNMSFPQNTSNAMLVDFLKQVGHITDERVKEVMLSVDRADFCSRNSYQDFPQQIGYNATISAPHMHALALGLLKDHLRDGNTALDIGSGSGYLTVCMALMVGRRGKVIGIDHIKELVDLSITNINKHHSDLLTDGRITMITGDGRNGYRAGAPYTAIHVGAAASKLPYTLVDQLAPGGRMIIPVGEVFSDQHIVQSVTWRIYEERRLNSTGTYFCTRTMAWRSHGESNASLVENLCRNGLFKDERVRTTMLRVDRADFCPRNPYLDNPEPIGCNATISAPHMHAAALERLKDHLTEGDRALDIGSGSGYLTTCMAYMVGASGKVVGVEHIRQLVDLSISNIKKNHADLLEGRVLMVEGDGREGFPEYAPYKAIHVGAASPNVPNELLNQLAPGGRMLIPVGAAHSDQRFLQVDKDSTGKVTVNDLMGVIYVPLTNKENQIGRNQ
;
A
#
# COMPACT_ATOMS: atom_id res chain seq x y z
N MET A 1 24.82 -21.89 -61.43
CA MET A 1 23.91 -20.80 -60.99
C MET A 1 23.30 -21.19 -59.66
N SER A 2 23.50 -20.41 -58.60
CA SER A 2 22.98 -20.68 -57.26
C SER A 2 22.11 -19.53 -56.78
N ARG A 3 20.78 -19.74 -56.69
CA ARG A 3 19.90 -18.83 -55.95
C ARG A 3 19.96 -19.14 -54.46
N SER A 4 19.88 -18.09 -53.63
CA SER A 4 20.15 -18.20 -52.19
C SER A 4 18.92 -18.68 -51.40
N ARG A 5 19.14 -19.22 -50.19
CA ARG A 5 18.06 -19.68 -49.28
C ARG A 5 17.18 -18.56 -48.68
N ARG A 6 17.10 -17.38 -49.30
CA ARG A 6 16.19 -16.29 -48.87
C ARG A 6 14.79 -16.42 -49.48
N ASP A 7 14.70 -16.85 -50.74
CA ASP A 7 13.48 -16.69 -51.54
C ASP A 7 12.33 -17.60 -51.04
N MET A 8 12.64 -18.85 -50.66
CA MET A 8 11.66 -19.83 -50.10
C MET A 8 11.08 -19.47 -48.72
N LYS A 9 11.37 -18.28 -48.15
CA LYS A 9 10.78 -17.83 -46.87
C LYS A 9 9.61 -16.85 -47.01
N ASN A 10 9.33 -16.33 -48.21
CA ASN A 10 8.19 -15.42 -48.42
C ASN A 10 6.89 -16.16 -48.77
N GLU A 11 6.95 -17.19 -49.63
CA GLU A 11 5.75 -17.90 -50.12
C GLU A 11 4.94 -18.62 -49.02
N ARG A 12 5.53 -18.86 -47.84
CA ARG A 12 4.83 -19.41 -46.65
C ARG A 12 4.33 -18.35 -45.65
N ARG A 13 4.14 -17.09 -46.09
CA ARG A 13 3.55 -16.02 -45.26
C ARG A 13 2.16 -15.56 -45.70
N ASP A 14 1.77 -15.80 -46.95
CA ASP A 14 0.50 -15.25 -47.47
C ASP A 14 -0.73 -16.13 -47.16
N GLU A 15 -0.56 -17.45 -47.00
CA GLU A 15 -1.70 -18.35 -46.68
C GLU A 15 -2.29 -18.07 -45.28
N SER A 16 -1.47 -17.72 -44.28
CA SER A 16 -1.95 -17.37 -42.94
C SER A 16 -2.57 -15.96 -42.85
N ALA A 17 -2.29 -15.07 -43.80
CA ALA A 17 -2.94 -13.77 -43.89
C ALA A 17 -4.44 -13.89 -44.26
N SER A 18 -4.80 -14.92 -45.04
CA SER A 18 -6.18 -15.13 -45.51
C SER A 18 -7.20 -15.31 -44.37
N GLN A 19 -6.89 -16.15 -43.38
CA GLN A 19 -7.79 -16.44 -42.26
C GLN A 19 -7.89 -15.27 -41.25
N CYS A 20 -6.87 -14.40 -41.19
CA CYS A 20 -6.90 -13.23 -40.30
C CYS A 20 -7.83 -12.10 -40.82
N SER A 21 -8.18 -12.13 -42.10
CA SER A 21 -8.95 -11.06 -42.78
C SER A 21 -10.39 -10.86 -42.26
N CYS A 22 -10.98 -11.84 -41.57
CA CYS A 22 -12.33 -11.75 -41.03
C CYS A 22 -12.43 -10.92 -39.74
N VAL A 23 -11.34 -10.77 -38.97
CA VAL A 23 -11.39 -10.05 -37.67
C VAL A 23 -11.35 -8.54 -37.87
N PHE A 24 -10.60 -8.03 -38.86
CA PHE A 24 -10.36 -6.59 -39.02
C PHE A 24 -11.50 -5.80 -39.67
N LYS A 25 -12.53 -6.45 -40.23
CA LYS A 25 -13.69 -5.74 -40.82
C LYS A 25 -14.61 -5.07 -39.79
N ILE A 26 -14.46 -5.38 -38.50
CA ILE A 26 -15.27 -4.81 -37.41
C ILE A 26 -14.76 -3.43 -36.95
N CYS A 27 -13.51 -3.08 -37.26
CA CYS A 27 -12.78 -1.99 -36.62
C CYS A 27 -13.42 -0.58 -36.74
N PRO A 28 -13.87 -0.10 -37.92
CA PRO A 28 -14.37 1.28 -38.06
C PRO A 28 -15.65 1.55 -37.27
N VAL A 29 -16.56 0.55 -37.22
CA VAL A 29 -17.85 0.68 -36.53
C VAL A 29 -17.64 0.75 -35.02
N LEU A 30 -16.77 -0.11 -34.48
CA LEU A 30 -16.46 -0.14 -33.05
C LEU A 30 -15.64 1.07 -32.60
N PHE A 31 -14.79 1.63 -33.48
CA PHE A 31 -14.08 2.88 -33.22
C PHE A 31 -15.05 4.08 -33.15
N ASN A 32 -15.94 4.23 -34.14
CA ASN A 32 -16.94 5.30 -34.12
C ASN A 32 -17.89 5.16 -32.91
N LEU A 33 -18.31 3.93 -32.57
CA LEU A 33 -19.11 3.64 -31.38
C LEU A 33 -18.42 4.11 -30.09
N LEU A 34 -17.11 3.89 -29.95
CA LEU A 34 -16.33 4.35 -28.79
C LEU A 34 -16.17 5.88 -28.73
N VAL A 35 -16.12 6.56 -29.89
CA VAL A 35 -16.11 8.02 -29.98
C VAL A 35 -17.49 8.59 -29.59
N ASP A 36 -18.58 8.06 -30.15
CA ASP A 36 -19.93 8.50 -29.82
C ASP A 36 -20.31 8.23 -28.35
N VAL A 37 -19.92 7.06 -27.81
CA VAL A 37 -20.05 6.73 -26.38
C VAL A 37 -19.28 7.74 -25.50
N ARG A 38 -18.07 8.15 -25.90
CA ARG A 38 -17.33 9.21 -25.19
C ARG A 38 -18.06 10.56 -25.27
N CYS A 39 -18.51 10.97 -26.45
CA CYS A 39 -19.25 12.23 -26.62
C CYS A 39 -20.55 12.26 -25.80
N PHE A 40 -21.31 11.16 -25.80
CA PHE A 40 -22.51 11.00 -24.99
C PHE A 40 -22.20 11.10 -23.49
N LEU A 41 -21.15 10.40 -23.02
CA LEU A 41 -20.76 10.42 -21.61
C LEU A 41 -20.22 11.78 -21.16
N CYS A 42 -19.51 12.53 -22.02
CA CYS A 42 -19.13 13.92 -21.74
C CYS A 42 -20.37 14.81 -21.60
N ALA A 43 -21.32 14.76 -22.54
CA ALA A 43 -22.54 15.56 -22.47
C ALA A 43 -23.43 15.19 -21.27
N PHE A 44 -23.50 13.90 -20.94
CA PHE A 44 -24.17 13.40 -19.73
C PHE A 44 -23.48 13.90 -18.45
N TRP A 45 -22.13 13.91 -18.42
CA TRP A 45 -21.38 14.42 -17.28
C TRP A 45 -21.51 15.93 -17.13
N ASP A 46 -21.46 16.72 -18.21
CA ASP A 46 -21.70 18.16 -18.16
C ASP A 46 -23.09 18.47 -17.57
N HIS A 47 -24.12 17.71 -17.98
CA HIS A 47 -25.48 17.83 -17.43
C HIS A 47 -25.56 17.49 -15.92
N PHE A 48 -24.81 16.49 -15.45
CA PHE A 48 -24.80 16.10 -14.03
C PHE A 48 -23.83 16.93 -13.16
N SER A 49 -22.78 17.51 -13.74
CA SER A 49 -21.74 18.29 -13.04
C SER A 49 -22.29 19.50 -12.26
N HIS A 50 -23.42 20.05 -12.72
CA HIS A 50 -24.08 21.20 -12.11
C HIS A 50 -24.79 20.85 -10.79
N TYR A 51 -25.04 19.57 -10.50
CA TYR A 51 -25.66 19.11 -9.25
C TYR A 51 -24.62 18.93 -8.13
N LYS A 52 -24.24 20.04 -7.48
CA LYS A 52 -23.14 20.12 -6.48
C LYS A 52 -23.21 19.20 -5.25
N HIS A 53 -24.26 18.38 -5.07
CA HIS A 53 -24.43 17.49 -3.90
C HIS A 53 -25.00 16.10 -4.24
N ILE A 54 -24.24 15.29 -4.99
CA ILE A 54 -24.55 13.87 -5.20
C ILE A 54 -23.95 13.04 -4.05
N LYS A 55 -24.80 12.41 -3.22
CA LYS A 55 -24.35 11.49 -2.15
C LYS A 55 -23.82 10.18 -2.74
N LEU A 56 -22.90 9.48 -2.05
CA LEU A 56 -22.37 8.18 -2.52
C LEU A 56 -23.46 7.13 -2.81
N SER A 57 -24.58 7.17 -2.06
CA SER A 57 -25.76 6.33 -2.33
C SER A 57 -26.37 6.56 -3.72
N SER A 58 -26.30 7.80 -4.22
CA SER A 58 -26.87 8.24 -5.48
C SER A 58 -25.97 7.95 -6.68
N LEU A 59 -24.66 7.71 -6.49
CA LEU A 59 -23.76 7.30 -7.56
C LEU A 59 -24.20 5.97 -8.20
N LYS A 60 -24.75 5.02 -7.42
CA LYS A 60 -25.36 3.79 -7.97
C LYS A 60 -26.54 4.09 -8.89
N THR A 61 -27.36 5.10 -8.56
CA THR A 61 -28.49 5.54 -9.38
C THR A 61 -28.02 6.21 -10.67
N VAL A 62 -27.03 7.11 -10.59
CA VAL A 62 -26.43 7.75 -11.78
C VAL A 62 -25.77 6.71 -12.69
N PHE A 63 -25.04 5.75 -12.13
CA PHE A 63 -24.40 4.67 -12.88
C PHE A 63 -25.41 3.73 -13.54
N LEU A 64 -26.49 3.36 -12.86
CA LEU A 64 -27.58 2.57 -13.44
C LEU A 64 -28.31 3.34 -14.55
N PHE A 65 -28.54 4.65 -14.37
CA PHE A 65 -29.16 5.50 -15.37
C PHE A 65 -28.26 5.68 -16.60
N ALA A 66 -26.95 5.89 -16.39
CA ALA A 66 -25.95 5.93 -17.46
C ALA A 66 -25.87 4.59 -18.21
N LYS A 67 -25.84 3.44 -17.51
CA LYS A 67 -25.85 2.11 -18.13
C LYS A 67 -27.12 1.91 -18.97
N ASN A 68 -28.29 2.21 -18.43
CA ASN A 68 -29.56 2.08 -19.16
C ASN A 68 -29.59 2.98 -20.39
N ALA A 69 -29.16 4.24 -20.27
CA ALA A 69 -29.12 5.19 -21.38
C ALA A 69 -28.11 4.77 -22.47
N LEU A 70 -26.92 4.29 -22.07
CA LEU A 70 -25.91 3.78 -23.01
C LEU A 70 -26.40 2.51 -23.71
N GLN A 71 -27.08 1.60 -22.99
CA GLN A 71 -27.68 0.40 -23.55
C GLN A 71 -28.81 0.74 -24.53
N THR A 72 -29.67 1.72 -24.22
CA THR A 72 -30.67 2.25 -25.17
C THR A 72 -30.02 2.88 -26.40
N TYR A 73 -28.97 3.69 -26.22
CA TYR A 73 -28.24 4.32 -27.33
C TYR A 73 -27.59 3.27 -28.25
N VAL A 74 -26.88 2.29 -27.68
CA VAL A 74 -26.27 1.19 -28.44
C VAL A 74 -27.32 0.38 -29.21
N HIS A 75 -28.49 0.09 -28.61
CA HIS A 75 -29.60 -0.57 -29.33
C HIS A 75 -30.27 0.31 -30.41
N SER A 76 -29.98 1.61 -30.48
CA SER A 76 -30.53 2.51 -31.51
C SER A 76 -29.65 2.68 -32.76
N ILE A 77 -28.45 2.09 -32.77
CA ILE A 77 -27.47 2.25 -33.86
C ILE A 77 -27.71 1.22 -34.97
N PRO A 78 -28.09 1.61 -36.20
CA PRO A 78 -28.48 0.65 -37.25
C PRO A 78 -27.37 -0.31 -37.69
N LEU A 79 -26.10 0.08 -37.58
CA LEU A 79 -24.96 -0.76 -37.99
C LEU A 79 -24.74 -2.02 -37.12
N LEU A 80 -25.51 -2.23 -36.05
CA LEU A 80 -25.41 -3.43 -35.22
C LEU A 80 -26.27 -4.61 -35.70
N GLU A 81 -27.12 -4.44 -36.72
CA GLU A 81 -27.84 -5.58 -37.33
C GLU A 81 -26.91 -6.49 -38.15
N ASP A 82 -25.92 -5.92 -38.85
CA ASP A 82 -24.90 -6.69 -39.60
C ASP A 82 -23.93 -7.45 -38.69
N ILE A 83 -23.67 -6.93 -37.49
CA ILE A 83 -22.72 -7.52 -36.54
C ILE A 83 -23.50 -8.32 -35.49
N ARG A 84 -23.78 -9.61 -35.78
CA ARG A 84 -24.53 -10.57 -34.93
C ARG A 84 -23.90 -10.83 -33.54
N LEU A 85 -23.90 -9.83 -32.67
CA LEU A 85 -23.55 -9.92 -31.25
C LEU A 85 -24.82 -10.24 -30.45
N SER A 86 -24.76 -11.28 -29.61
CA SER A 86 -25.84 -11.52 -28.65
C SER A 86 -25.88 -10.39 -27.61
N GLY A 87 -27.05 -10.14 -27.02
CA GLY A 87 -27.24 -9.07 -26.02
C GLY A 87 -26.26 -9.16 -24.85
N ASP A 88 -25.82 -10.37 -24.48
CA ASP A 88 -24.82 -10.60 -23.44
C ASP A 88 -23.45 -10.02 -23.81
N LYS A 89 -23.05 -10.11 -25.09
CA LYS A 89 -21.77 -9.56 -25.57
C LYS A 89 -21.80 -8.04 -25.63
N ILE A 90 -22.94 -7.45 -26.00
CA ILE A 90 -23.15 -6.00 -25.95
C ILE A 90 -23.10 -5.52 -24.48
N THR A 91 -23.79 -6.23 -23.58
CA THR A 91 -23.80 -5.93 -22.14
C THR A 91 -22.40 -6.03 -21.54
N TYR A 92 -21.63 -7.07 -21.89
CA TYR A 92 -20.26 -7.28 -21.44
C TYR A 92 -19.30 -6.19 -21.96
N LEU A 93 -19.48 -5.70 -23.19
CA LEU A 93 -18.70 -4.59 -23.74
C LEU A 93 -19.01 -3.28 -23.01
N ILE A 94 -20.30 -3.00 -22.74
CA ILE A 94 -20.74 -1.85 -21.94
C ILE A 94 -20.17 -1.93 -20.52
N ASP A 95 -20.24 -3.10 -19.87
CA ASP A 95 -19.71 -3.29 -18.52
C ASP A 95 -18.18 -3.16 -18.47
N LEU A 96 -17.43 -3.59 -19.50
CA LEU A 96 -15.99 -3.35 -19.63
C LEU A 96 -15.66 -1.86 -19.75
N ILE A 97 -16.35 -1.13 -20.64
CA ILE A 97 -16.16 0.32 -20.83
C ILE A 97 -16.48 1.06 -19.53
N LEU A 98 -17.55 0.69 -18.83
CA LEU A 98 -17.91 1.26 -17.53
C LEU A 98 -16.90 0.88 -16.43
N LEU A 99 -16.31 -0.31 -16.46
CA LEU A 99 -15.24 -0.70 -15.53
C LEU A 99 -13.97 0.12 -15.74
N GLU A 100 -13.55 0.30 -17.00
CA GLU A 100 -12.37 1.08 -17.37
C GLU A 100 -12.55 2.57 -17.03
N LEU A 101 -13.75 3.12 -17.23
CA LEU A 101 -14.10 4.46 -16.77
C LEU A 101 -14.10 4.55 -15.24
N CYS A 102 -14.73 3.62 -14.53
CA CYS A 102 -14.68 3.60 -13.06
C CYS A 102 -13.26 3.46 -12.52
N PHE A 103 -12.38 2.69 -13.16
CA PHE A 103 -10.98 2.54 -12.77
C PHE A 103 -10.23 3.88 -12.89
N ASN A 104 -10.36 4.56 -14.04
CA ASN A 104 -9.81 5.90 -14.26
C ASN A 104 -10.44 6.98 -13.35
N MET A 105 -11.67 6.79 -12.85
CA MET A 105 -12.33 7.68 -11.90
C MET A 105 -12.00 7.39 -10.42
N SER A 106 -11.43 6.23 -10.08
CA SER A 106 -11.30 5.79 -8.67
C SER A 106 -10.04 6.31 -7.97
N PHE A 107 -8.98 6.61 -8.72
CA PHE A 107 -7.77 7.25 -8.20
C PHE A 107 -7.24 8.26 -9.23
N PRO A 108 -7.18 9.57 -8.91
CA PRO A 108 -6.52 10.51 -9.79
C PRO A 108 -5.03 10.18 -9.86
N GLN A 109 -4.56 9.87 -11.07
CA GLN A 109 -3.13 9.80 -11.39
C GLN A 109 -2.53 11.21 -11.27
N ASN A 110 -2.20 11.62 -10.05
CA ASN A 110 -1.55 12.90 -9.79
C ASN A 110 -0.19 12.91 -10.51
N THR A 111 -0.08 13.68 -11.58
CA THR A 111 1.17 13.89 -12.35
C THR A 111 1.85 15.23 -12.04
N SER A 112 1.30 16.02 -11.10
CA SER A 112 1.87 17.30 -10.66
C SER A 112 1.56 17.60 -9.19
N ASN A 113 2.37 18.46 -8.57
CA ASN A 113 2.18 18.90 -7.19
C ASN A 113 0.83 19.61 -6.98
N ALA A 114 0.38 20.37 -7.99
CA ALA A 114 -0.91 21.05 -7.96
C ALA A 114 -2.09 20.06 -7.83
N MET A 115 -2.10 18.99 -8.64
CA MET A 115 -3.18 17.99 -8.57
C MET A 115 -3.13 17.18 -7.27
N LEU A 116 -1.95 16.91 -6.70
CA LEU A 116 -1.84 16.35 -5.35
C LEU A 116 -2.50 17.25 -4.30
N VAL A 117 -2.19 18.55 -4.29
CA VAL A 117 -2.70 19.46 -3.27
C VAL A 117 -4.21 19.71 -3.43
N ASP A 118 -4.71 19.84 -4.66
CA ASP A 118 -6.14 19.94 -4.92
C ASP A 118 -6.88 18.63 -4.58
N PHE A 119 -6.31 17.46 -4.83
CA PHE A 119 -6.84 16.18 -4.36
C PHE A 119 -6.94 16.14 -2.82
N LEU A 120 -5.85 16.48 -2.11
CA LEU A 120 -5.84 16.53 -0.64
C LEU A 120 -6.86 17.52 -0.08
N LYS A 121 -7.12 18.63 -0.77
CA LYS A 121 -8.18 19.58 -0.43
C LYS A 121 -9.58 19.01 -0.70
N GLN A 122 -9.80 18.34 -1.83
CA GLN A 122 -11.07 17.71 -2.17
C GLN A 122 -11.48 16.59 -1.20
N VAL A 123 -10.53 15.76 -0.75
CA VAL A 123 -10.80 14.70 0.25
C VAL A 123 -10.81 15.22 1.70
N GLY A 124 -10.57 16.52 1.92
CA GLY A 124 -10.63 17.16 3.23
C GLY A 124 -9.40 16.94 4.13
N HIS A 125 -8.27 16.49 3.59
CA HIS A 125 -7.00 16.45 4.31
C HIS A 125 -6.34 17.83 4.45
N ILE A 126 -6.61 18.75 3.51
CA ILE A 126 -6.25 20.17 3.62
C ILE A 126 -7.51 21.01 3.80
N THR A 127 -7.67 21.61 4.98
CA THR A 127 -8.81 22.46 5.38
C THR A 127 -8.44 23.93 5.58
N ASP A 128 -7.15 24.27 5.43
CA ASP A 128 -6.61 25.60 5.68
C ASP A 128 -5.85 26.11 4.44
N GLU A 129 -6.19 27.31 3.97
CA GLU A 129 -5.64 27.81 2.70
C GLU A 129 -4.14 28.12 2.79
N ARG A 130 -3.61 28.48 3.97
CA ARG A 130 -2.19 28.74 4.16
C ARG A 130 -1.37 27.44 4.16
N VAL A 131 -1.94 26.33 4.63
CA VAL A 131 -1.35 24.98 4.45
C VAL A 131 -1.35 24.60 2.97
N LYS A 132 -2.45 24.86 2.25
CA LYS A 132 -2.55 24.63 0.80
C LYS A 132 -1.51 25.45 0.01
N GLU A 133 -1.41 26.76 0.27
CA GLU A 133 -0.45 27.69 -0.37
C GLU A 133 1.00 27.21 -0.20
N VAL A 134 1.36 26.79 1.02
CA VAL A 134 2.69 26.26 1.32
C VAL A 134 2.93 24.93 0.61
N MET A 135 2.00 23.98 0.67
CA MET A 135 2.17 22.70 -0.03
C MET A 135 2.16 22.83 -1.56
N LEU A 136 1.50 23.86 -2.13
CA LEU A 136 1.60 24.19 -3.56
C LEU A 136 2.97 24.76 -3.93
N SER A 137 3.56 25.61 -3.06
CA SER A 137 4.81 26.32 -3.33
C SER A 137 6.09 25.50 -3.09
N VAL A 138 5.97 24.33 -2.47
CA VAL A 138 7.06 23.35 -2.29
C VAL A 138 6.76 22.12 -3.15
N ASP A 139 7.46 21.97 -4.29
CA ASP A 139 7.24 20.80 -5.15
C ASP A 139 7.80 19.53 -4.50
N ARG A 140 6.91 18.57 -4.20
CA ARG A 140 7.28 17.31 -3.54
C ARG A 140 8.24 16.44 -4.37
N ALA A 141 8.32 16.62 -5.69
CA ALA A 141 9.28 15.92 -6.55
C ALA A 141 10.74 16.33 -6.29
N ASP A 142 10.98 17.52 -5.74
CA ASP A 142 12.33 17.92 -5.29
C ASP A 142 12.82 17.07 -4.10
N PHE A 143 11.91 16.44 -3.36
CA PHE A 143 12.21 15.76 -2.10
C PHE A 143 12.05 14.23 -2.17
N CYS A 144 11.50 13.70 -3.27
CA CYS A 144 11.44 12.26 -3.56
C CYS A 144 11.31 11.98 -5.06
N SER A 145 12.02 10.94 -5.54
CA SER A 145 12.28 10.70 -6.97
C SER A 145 11.33 9.72 -7.67
N ARG A 146 10.37 9.13 -6.96
CA ARG A 146 9.37 8.20 -7.50
C ARG A 146 8.02 8.46 -6.86
N ASN A 147 6.96 8.33 -7.67
CA ASN A 147 5.55 8.44 -7.28
C ASN A 147 5.26 9.66 -6.38
N SER A 148 5.98 10.76 -6.63
CA SER A 148 6.15 11.88 -5.70
C SER A 148 4.84 12.58 -5.33
N TYR A 149 3.88 12.56 -6.26
CA TYR A 149 2.55 13.17 -6.12
C TYR A 149 1.45 12.19 -5.65
N GLN A 150 1.80 10.94 -5.35
CA GLN A 150 0.86 9.93 -4.86
C GLN A 150 0.75 9.97 -3.34
N ASP A 151 -0.45 9.73 -2.80
CA ASP A 151 -0.73 9.92 -1.37
C ASP A 151 -0.30 8.74 -0.48
N PHE A 152 0.99 8.36 -0.56
CA PHE A 152 1.61 7.35 0.29
C PHE A 152 3.09 7.65 0.58
N PRO A 153 3.72 6.99 1.58
CA PRO A 153 5.12 7.23 1.92
C PRO A 153 6.08 6.69 0.85
N GLN A 154 7.10 7.47 0.49
CA GLN A 154 8.13 7.04 -0.49
C GLN A 154 9.46 6.76 0.22
N GLN A 155 10.23 5.76 -0.24
CA GLN A 155 11.58 5.53 0.28
C GLN A 155 12.54 6.65 -0.15
N ILE A 156 13.44 7.04 0.77
CA ILE A 156 14.46 8.08 0.54
C ILE A 156 15.88 7.56 0.79
N GLY A 157 16.07 6.24 0.75
CA GLY A 157 17.31 5.57 1.14
C GLY A 157 17.40 5.30 2.65
N TYR A 158 18.50 4.70 3.09
CA TYR A 158 18.89 4.58 4.52
C TYR A 158 17.82 4.00 5.46
N ASN A 159 16.96 3.11 4.95
CA ASN A 159 15.78 2.55 5.64
C ASN A 159 14.76 3.61 6.14
N ALA A 160 14.78 4.81 5.55
CA ALA A 160 13.88 5.92 5.86
C ALA A 160 12.85 6.17 4.74
N THR A 161 11.77 6.86 5.09
CA THR A 161 10.73 7.30 4.15
C THR A 161 10.41 8.77 4.33
N ILE A 162 10.04 9.45 3.23
CA ILE A 162 9.23 10.66 3.32
C ILE A 162 7.77 10.22 3.56
N SER A 163 7.13 10.75 4.60
CA SER A 163 5.74 10.37 4.95
C SER A 163 4.74 10.69 3.83
N ALA A 164 3.54 10.13 3.91
CA ALA A 164 2.47 10.42 2.96
C ALA A 164 2.13 11.93 2.93
N PRO A 165 1.75 12.50 1.77
CA PRO A 165 1.26 13.87 1.66
C PRO A 165 0.17 14.26 2.67
N HIS A 166 -0.83 13.42 2.94
CA HIS A 166 -1.86 13.74 3.95
C HIS A 166 -1.31 13.88 5.38
N MET A 167 -0.22 13.18 5.71
CA MET A 167 0.44 13.32 7.02
C MET A 167 1.16 14.68 7.14
N HIS A 168 1.69 15.20 6.04
CA HIS A 168 2.27 16.55 6.00
C HIS A 168 1.18 17.62 6.12
N ALA A 169 0.06 17.47 5.40
CA ALA A 169 -1.11 18.33 5.54
C ALA A 169 -1.65 18.35 6.98
N LEU A 170 -1.73 17.18 7.64
CA LEU A 170 -2.12 17.05 9.04
C LEU A 170 -1.12 17.73 9.99
N ALA A 171 0.18 17.51 9.81
CA ALA A 171 1.22 18.13 10.64
C ALA A 171 1.20 19.66 10.56
N LEU A 172 1.16 20.21 9.34
CA LEU A 172 1.06 21.65 9.08
C LEU A 172 -0.26 22.21 9.61
N GLY A 173 -1.39 21.52 9.40
CA GLY A 173 -2.71 21.90 9.90
C GLY A 173 -2.80 21.95 11.43
N LEU A 174 -2.13 21.04 12.13
CA LEU A 174 -2.04 21.03 13.61
C LEU A 174 -1.04 22.06 14.16
N LEU A 175 0.01 22.43 13.41
CA LEU A 175 1.01 23.41 13.85
C LEU A 175 0.75 24.85 13.34
N LYS A 176 -0.21 25.09 12.44
CA LYS A 176 -0.42 26.38 11.75
C LYS A 176 -0.50 27.62 12.64
N ASP A 177 -1.04 27.48 13.85
CA ASP A 177 -1.15 28.56 14.84
C ASP A 177 0.17 28.89 15.55
N HIS A 178 1.12 27.96 15.52
CA HIS A 178 2.42 28.04 16.18
C HIS A 178 3.57 28.23 15.18
N LEU A 179 3.28 28.04 13.89
CA LEU A 179 4.11 28.48 12.77
C LEU A 179 3.59 29.84 12.29
N ARG A 180 4.19 30.95 12.75
CA ARG A 180 3.85 32.35 12.39
C ARG A 180 5.11 33.17 12.14
N ASP A 181 5.01 34.31 11.46
CA ASP A 181 6.19 35.11 11.11
C ASP A 181 6.97 35.59 12.34
N GLY A 182 8.24 35.20 12.44
CA GLY A 182 9.11 35.46 13.59
C GLY A 182 9.25 34.31 14.59
N ASN A 183 8.54 33.19 14.39
CA ASN A 183 8.59 32.05 15.31
C ASN A 183 9.76 31.10 15.02
N THR A 184 10.23 30.39 16.06
CA THR A 184 11.24 29.34 15.94
C THR A 184 10.61 27.95 16.06
N ALA A 185 10.94 27.02 15.16
CA ALA A 185 10.42 25.67 15.13
C ALA A 185 11.50 24.58 14.97
N LEU A 186 11.16 23.34 15.31
CA LEU A 186 12.02 22.16 15.22
C LEU A 186 11.30 21.03 14.46
N ASP A 187 12.00 20.38 13.54
CA ASP A 187 11.52 19.22 12.77
C ASP A 187 12.49 18.03 12.99
N ILE A 188 12.03 17.01 13.69
CA ILE A 188 12.87 15.88 14.15
C ILE A 188 12.60 14.62 13.33
N GLY A 189 13.66 14.03 12.79
CA GLY A 189 13.54 13.02 11.73
C GLY A 189 13.19 13.69 10.39
N SER A 190 13.85 14.81 10.09
CA SER A 190 13.54 15.66 8.94
C SER A 190 13.73 14.94 7.59
N GLY A 191 14.50 13.84 7.55
CA GLY A 191 14.61 12.96 6.39
C GLY A 191 15.02 13.69 5.11
N SER A 192 14.08 13.84 4.18
CA SER A 192 14.30 14.51 2.90
C SER A 192 14.31 16.05 2.96
N GLY A 193 13.83 16.66 4.04
CA GLY A 193 13.72 18.12 4.24
C GLY A 193 12.39 18.76 3.83
N TYR A 194 11.44 18.01 3.25
CA TYR A 194 10.18 18.56 2.68
C TYR A 194 9.34 19.32 3.73
N LEU A 195 9.13 18.70 4.90
CA LEU A 195 8.35 19.33 5.97
C LEU A 195 9.09 20.53 6.58
N THR A 196 10.40 20.44 6.71
CA THR A 196 11.26 21.52 7.21
C THR A 196 11.11 22.79 6.36
N VAL A 197 11.06 22.65 5.02
CA VAL A 197 10.78 23.76 4.09
C VAL A 197 9.36 24.29 4.25
N CYS A 198 8.36 23.42 4.33
CA CYS A 198 6.98 23.85 4.53
C CYS A 198 6.82 24.65 5.85
N MET A 199 7.42 24.16 6.94
CA MET A 199 7.47 24.88 8.22
C MET A 199 8.23 26.21 8.11
N ALA A 200 9.32 26.27 7.34
CA ALA A 200 10.10 27.49 7.13
C ALA A 200 9.32 28.58 6.40
N LEU A 201 8.57 28.22 5.36
CA LEU A 201 7.67 29.14 4.67
C LEU A 201 6.53 29.62 5.60
N MET A 202 6.02 28.77 6.49
CA MET A 202 5.02 29.18 7.49
C MET A 202 5.61 30.12 8.58
N VAL A 203 6.83 29.90 9.08
CA VAL A 203 7.45 30.84 10.06
C VAL A 203 8.00 32.13 9.43
N GLY A 204 7.81 32.32 8.12
CA GLY A 204 7.94 33.61 7.45
C GLY A 204 9.37 34.08 7.24
N ARG A 205 9.55 35.40 7.13
CA ARG A 205 10.85 36.03 6.86
C ARG A 205 11.70 36.24 8.11
N ARG A 206 11.06 36.32 9.28
CA ARG A 206 11.75 36.56 10.57
C ARG A 206 11.90 35.29 11.41
N GLY A 207 11.20 34.22 11.08
CA GLY A 207 11.25 32.96 11.82
C GLY A 207 12.40 32.06 11.40
N LYS A 208 12.54 30.94 12.11
CA LYS A 208 13.60 29.96 11.88
C LYS A 208 13.11 28.54 12.13
N VAL A 209 13.57 27.58 11.32
CA VAL A 209 13.35 26.15 11.51
C VAL A 209 14.68 25.42 11.61
N ILE A 210 14.81 24.55 12.59
CA ILE A 210 15.90 23.58 12.66
C ILE A 210 15.36 22.22 12.23
N GLY A 211 15.96 21.62 11.21
CA GLY A 211 15.73 20.22 10.85
C GLY A 211 16.84 19.36 11.42
N ILE A 212 16.51 18.25 12.08
CA ILE A 212 17.50 17.34 12.67
C ILE A 212 17.23 15.89 12.26
N ASP A 213 18.27 15.22 11.78
CA ASP A 213 18.27 13.78 11.57
C ASP A 213 19.61 13.16 12.02
N HIS A 214 19.55 11.90 12.46
CA HIS A 214 20.70 11.16 12.95
C HIS A 214 21.56 10.54 11.83
N ILE A 215 21.02 10.41 10.62
CA ILE A 215 21.73 9.88 9.45
C ILE A 215 22.30 11.05 8.66
N LYS A 216 23.64 11.16 8.57
CA LYS A 216 24.32 12.29 7.92
C LYS A 216 23.92 12.42 6.45
N GLU A 217 23.77 11.30 5.78
CA GLU A 217 23.46 11.22 4.36
C GLU A 217 22.02 11.68 4.05
N LEU A 218 21.09 11.55 5.00
CA LEU A 218 19.76 12.17 4.90
C LEU A 218 19.84 13.69 5.10
N VAL A 219 20.70 14.17 6.00
CA VAL A 219 20.97 15.61 6.16
C VAL A 219 21.60 16.19 4.89
N ASP A 220 22.59 15.53 4.30
CA ASP A 220 23.22 15.94 3.03
C ASP A 220 22.22 15.91 1.86
N LEU A 221 21.37 14.87 1.79
CA LEU A 221 20.26 14.78 0.83
C LEU A 221 19.26 15.93 1.03
N SER A 222 18.91 16.27 2.27
CA SER A 222 17.96 17.35 2.57
C SER A 222 18.49 18.71 2.10
N ILE A 223 19.76 19.01 2.38
CA ILE A 223 20.45 20.22 1.89
C ILE A 223 20.46 20.24 0.36
N THR A 224 20.71 19.09 -0.27
CA THR A 224 20.69 18.94 -1.74
C THR A 224 19.29 19.17 -2.34
N ASN A 225 18.22 18.74 -1.67
CA ASN A 225 16.84 18.96 -2.09
C ASN A 225 16.41 20.41 -1.91
N ILE A 226 16.68 21.00 -0.74
CA ILE A 226 16.37 22.40 -0.41
C ILE A 226 17.05 23.34 -1.42
N ASN A 227 18.31 23.06 -1.80
CA ASN A 227 19.06 23.88 -2.75
C ASN A 227 18.52 23.88 -4.20
N LYS A 228 17.53 23.05 -4.56
CA LYS A 228 16.92 23.06 -5.90
C LYS A 228 16.13 24.34 -6.16
N HIS A 229 15.22 24.69 -5.25
CA HIS A 229 14.31 25.84 -5.40
C HIS A 229 14.14 26.69 -4.13
N HIS A 230 14.80 26.35 -3.02
CA HIS A 230 14.66 26.99 -1.70
C HIS A 230 16.00 27.25 -1.00
N SER A 231 17.08 27.47 -1.77
CA SER A 231 18.42 27.76 -1.24
C SER A 231 18.48 29.04 -0.40
N ASP A 232 17.59 30.00 -0.67
CA ASP A 232 17.39 31.23 0.12
C ASP A 232 17.12 30.93 1.60
N LEU A 233 16.38 29.86 1.88
CA LEU A 233 16.07 29.45 3.26
C LEU A 233 17.33 29.06 4.03
N LEU A 234 18.32 28.46 3.37
CA LEU A 234 19.61 28.09 3.97
C LEU A 234 20.56 29.29 4.05
N THR A 235 20.67 30.11 3.00
CA THR A 235 21.58 31.27 3.00
C THR A 235 21.17 32.35 3.99
N ASP A 236 19.86 32.57 4.17
CA ASP A 236 19.32 33.52 5.13
C ASP A 236 19.35 32.99 6.58
N GLY A 237 19.75 31.73 6.78
CA GLY A 237 19.74 31.06 8.09
C GLY A 237 18.33 30.74 8.64
N ARG A 238 17.29 30.89 7.81
CA ARG A 238 15.89 30.56 8.12
C ARG A 238 15.66 29.05 8.27
N ILE A 239 16.44 28.22 7.59
CA ILE A 239 16.62 26.80 7.86
C ILE A 239 18.02 26.56 8.44
N THR A 240 18.15 25.61 9.36
CA THR A 240 19.44 25.02 9.71
C THR A 240 19.27 23.51 9.81
N MET A 241 19.97 22.76 8.97
CA MET A 241 19.95 21.29 8.99
C MET A 241 21.11 20.76 9.85
N ILE A 242 20.81 19.82 10.76
CA ILE A 242 21.73 19.31 11.77
C ILE A 242 21.80 17.79 11.69
N THR A 243 23.00 17.22 11.62
CA THR A 243 23.22 15.80 11.91
C THR A 243 23.30 15.59 13.42
N GLY A 244 22.36 14.86 14.01
CA GLY A 244 22.34 14.60 15.45
C GLY A 244 21.18 13.73 15.93
N ASP A 245 21.30 13.19 17.14
CA ASP A 245 20.28 12.35 17.75
C ASP A 245 19.06 13.18 18.19
N GLY A 246 17.98 13.09 17.40
CA GLY A 246 16.72 13.77 17.61
C GLY A 246 16.07 13.56 18.98
N ARG A 247 16.41 12.50 19.73
CA ARG A 247 15.93 12.28 21.11
C ARG A 247 16.40 13.37 22.08
N ASN A 248 17.47 14.09 21.72
CA ASN A 248 18.02 15.21 22.48
C ASN A 248 17.50 16.58 22.01
N GLY A 249 16.76 16.64 20.89
CA GLY A 249 16.38 17.89 20.23
C GLY A 249 17.60 18.71 19.79
N TYR A 250 17.47 20.04 19.79
CA TYR A 250 18.56 20.95 19.49
C TYR A 250 18.49 22.19 20.39
N ARG A 251 19.03 22.07 21.62
CA ARG A 251 18.86 23.06 22.69
C ARG A 251 19.40 24.46 22.34
N ALA A 252 20.36 24.56 21.41
CA ALA A 252 20.90 25.85 20.94
C ALA A 252 19.92 26.65 20.05
N GLY A 253 18.85 26.04 19.54
CA GLY A 253 17.76 26.72 18.83
C GLY A 253 16.48 26.91 19.65
N ALA A 254 16.46 26.44 20.90
CA ALA A 254 15.32 26.59 21.80
C ALA A 254 15.22 28.03 22.36
N PRO A 255 14.03 28.51 22.75
CA PRO A 255 12.76 27.79 22.84
C PRO A 255 11.94 27.79 21.53
N TYR A 256 11.28 26.66 21.26
CA TYR A 256 10.49 26.42 20.05
C TYR A 256 9.00 26.68 20.28
N THR A 257 8.37 27.49 19.43
CA THR A 257 6.90 27.62 19.45
C THR A 257 6.22 26.40 18.83
N ALA A 258 6.88 25.75 17.86
CA ALA A 258 6.38 24.55 17.19
C ALA A 258 7.45 23.45 17.16
N ILE A 259 7.09 22.22 17.53
CA ILE A 259 7.95 21.04 17.34
C ILE A 259 7.17 19.97 16.58
N HIS A 260 7.73 19.46 15.50
CA HIS A 260 7.30 18.24 14.82
C HIS A 260 8.31 17.12 15.08
N VAL A 261 7.81 15.88 15.20
CA VAL A 261 8.63 14.68 15.30
C VAL A 261 8.07 13.63 14.34
N GLY A 262 8.79 13.35 13.24
CA GLY A 262 8.42 12.34 12.24
C GLY A 262 8.69 10.89 12.67
N ALA A 263 9.40 10.71 13.79
CA ALA A 263 9.68 9.41 14.41
C ALA A 263 8.78 9.15 15.63
N ALA A 264 8.48 7.88 15.88
CA ALA A 264 7.71 7.47 17.06
C ALA A 264 8.56 7.51 18.35
N ALA A 265 7.92 7.82 19.49
CA ALA A 265 8.56 7.79 20.80
C ALA A 265 7.71 7.02 21.83
N SER A 266 8.32 6.04 22.50
CA SER A 266 7.68 5.14 23.48
C SER A 266 6.96 5.84 24.63
N LYS A 267 7.36 7.08 24.92
CA LYS A 267 6.72 8.02 25.85
C LYS A 267 7.07 9.44 25.44
N LEU A 268 6.31 10.42 25.93
CA LEU A 268 6.57 11.84 25.69
C LEU A 268 8.00 12.20 26.17
N PRO A 269 8.91 12.64 25.27
CA PRO A 269 10.29 12.92 25.64
C PRO A 269 10.40 14.30 26.31
N TYR A 270 10.53 14.32 27.64
CA TYR A 270 10.69 15.56 28.42
C TYR A 270 11.83 16.46 27.90
N THR A 271 12.91 15.88 27.37
CA THR A 271 14.00 16.62 26.71
C THR A 271 13.54 17.56 25.60
N LEU A 272 12.45 17.23 24.89
CA LEU A 272 11.84 18.10 23.87
C LEU A 272 10.81 19.07 24.47
N VAL A 273 10.07 18.64 25.50
CA VAL A 273 9.14 19.51 26.25
C VAL A 273 9.91 20.68 26.92
N ASP A 274 11.11 20.43 27.44
CA ASP A 274 12.04 21.42 27.99
C ASP A 274 12.59 22.41 26.95
N GLN A 275 12.40 22.13 25.66
CA GLN A 275 12.78 23.00 24.55
C GLN A 275 11.58 23.72 23.95
N LEU A 276 10.35 23.43 24.41
CA LEU A 276 9.12 24.07 23.94
C LEU A 276 8.89 25.40 24.67
N ALA A 277 8.52 26.44 23.91
CA ALA A 277 8.25 27.77 24.42
C ALA A 277 6.95 27.84 25.24
N PRO A 278 6.81 28.83 26.14
CA PRO A 278 5.50 29.25 26.63
C PRO A 278 4.53 29.55 25.47
N GLY A 279 3.31 29.03 25.57
CA GLY A 279 2.30 29.01 24.51
C GLY A 279 2.53 27.97 23.40
N GLY A 280 3.71 27.35 23.29
CA GLY A 280 4.10 26.50 22.16
C GLY A 280 3.38 25.15 22.09
N ARG A 281 3.46 24.52 20.91
CA ARG A 281 2.84 23.24 20.56
C ARG A 281 3.85 22.25 20.01
N MET A 282 3.96 21.08 20.62
CA MET A 282 4.58 19.91 19.99
C MET A 282 3.50 19.02 19.36
N ILE A 283 3.83 18.40 18.22
CA ILE A 283 3.15 17.20 17.71
C ILE A 283 4.17 16.09 17.54
N ILE A 284 3.82 14.91 18.05
CA ILE A 284 4.70 13.74 18.11
C ILE A 284 3.81 12.48 18.19
N PRO A 285 4.13 11.40 17.46
CA PRO A 285 3.53 10.09 17.66
C PRO A 285 4.03 9.50 18.99
N VAL A 286 3.20 9.60 20.03
CA VAL A 286 3.52 9.09 21.39
C VAL A 286 2.62 7.93 21.75
N GLY A 287 3.26 6.99 22.45
CA GLY A 287 2.75 5.72 22.96
C GLY A 287 3.92 4.75 22.89
N GLU A 288 3.87 3.64 23.64
CA GLU A 288 4.79 2.53 23.36
C GLU A 288 4.77 2.25 21.86
N VAL A 289 5.92 1.91 21.28
CA VAL A 289 5.97 1.79 19.82
C VAL A 289 4.94 0.75 19.44
N PHE A 290 4.06 1.12 18.50
CA PHE A 290 2.85 0.36 18.16
C PHE A 290 1.89 0.04 19.32
N SER A 291 1.64 1.00 20.20
CA SER A 291 0.34 1.18 20.82
C SER A 291 -0.49 2.15 19.96
N ASP A 292 -1.59 2.67 20.47
CA ASP A 292 -2.37 3.71 19.83
C ASP A 292 -1.54 5.01 19.76
N GLN A 293 -0.74 5.20 18.71
CA GLN A 293 0.06 6.42 18.54
C GLN A 293 -0.88 7.63 18.46
N HIS A 294 -0.94 8.36 19.57
CA HIS A 294 -1.68 9.60 19.71
C HIS A 294 -0.77 10.74 19.24
N ILE A 295 -1.30 11.67 18.44
CA ILE A 295 -0.63 12.95 18.22
C ILE A 295 -0.83 13.77 19.50
N VAL A 296 0.14 13.71 20.42
CA VAL A 296 0.06 14.44 21.69
C VAL A 296 0.31 15.92 21.44
N GLN A 297 -0.77 16.71 21.46
CA GLN A 297 -0.71 18.17 21.40
C GLN A 297 -0.35 18.76 22.78
N SER A 298 0.93 18.78 23.14
CA SER A 298 1.39 19.41 24.39
C SER A 298 1.30 20.94 24.31
N VAL A 299 0.79 21.59 25.37
CA VAL A 299 0.70 23.06 25.51
C VAL A 299 1.19 23.52 26.89
N THR A 300 2.52 23.51 27.05
CA THR A 300 3.30 24.06 28.19
C THR A 300 3.27 23.36 29.55
N TRP A 301 4.37 23.62 30.28
CA TRP A 301 4.75 23.25 31.65
C TRP A 301 3.74 23.48 32.79
N ARG A 302 2.51 24.00 32.55
CA ARG A 302 1.52 24.24 33.62
C ARG A 302 0.10 23.72 33.37
N ILE A 303 -0.26 23.34 32.14
CA ILE A 303 -1.55 22.69 31.85
C ILE A 303 -1.32 21.59 30.81
N TYR A 304 -1.14 20.35 31.28
CA TYR A 304 -1.08 19.17 30.42
C TYR A 304 -2.50 18.79 29.98
N GLU A 305 -2.97 19.40 28.88
CA GLU A 305 -4.27 19.09 28.28
C GLU A 305 -4.11 18.04 27.17
N GLU A 306 -4.19 16.76 27.54
CA GLU A 306 -4.06 15.62 26.61
C GLU A 306 -5.27 15.52 25.67
N ARG A 307 -5.30 16.35 24.62
CA ARG A 307 -6.31 16.26 23.55
C ARG A 307 -6.05 15.05 22.66
N ARG A 308 -6.50 13.87 23.10
CA ARG A 308 -6.69 12.71 22.22
C ARG A 308 -7.62 13.11 21.08
N LEU A 309 -7.17 12.93 19.84
CA LEU A 309 -7.96 13.17 18.63
C LEU A 309 -8.99 12.05 18.43
N ASN A 310 -10.02 12.04 19.27
CA ASN A 310 -11.17 11.15 19.13
C ASN A 310 -11.97 11.54 17.87
N SER A 311 -12.38 10.54 17.09
CA SER A 311 -12.97 10.68 15.74
C SER A 311 -14.45 11.11 15.74
N THR A 312 -14.79 12.17 16.47
CA THR A 312 -16.17 12.66 16.64
C THR A 312 -16.67 13.59 15.52
N GLY A 313 -15.82 13.96 14.57
CA GLY A 313 -16.25 14.48 13.27
C GLY A 313 -16.58 13.33 12.33
N THR A 314 -17.71 13.40 11.61
CA THR A 314 -18.31 12.28 10.84
C THR A 314 -17.55 11.90 9.57
N TYR A 315 -16.35 11.33 9.73
CA TYR A 315 -15.58 10.69 8.67
C TYR A 315 -15.70 9.16 8.78
N PHE A 316 -16.62 8.58 8.01
CA PHE A 316 -16.69 7.12 7.83
C PHE A 316 -15.56 6.63 6.91
N CYS A 317 -14.32 6.70 7.40
CA CYS A 317 -13.15 6.08 6.80
C CYS A 317 -12.64 5.00 7.77
N THR A 318 -13.08 3.77 7.59
CA THR A 318 -12.64 2.61 8.37
C THR A 318 -11.24 2.16 7.93
N ARG A 319 -10.23 2.99 8.24
CA ARG A 319 -8.81 2.65 8.09
C ARG A 319 -8.25 2.18 9.43
N THR A 320 -8.34 0.89 9.67
CA THR A 320 -7.66 0.21 10.77
C THR A 320 -6.14 0.35 10.58
N MET A 321 -5.48 1.15 11.42
CA MET A 321 -4.05 1.44 11.25
C MET A 321 -3.20 0.30 11.78
N ALA A 322 -2.54 -0.41 10.87
CA ALA A 322 -1.79 -1.64 11.12
C ALA A 322 -0.52 -1.50 11.97
N TRP A 323 -0.10 -0.28 12.30
CA TRP A 323 1.13 0.03 13.05
C TRP A 323 0.88 0.21 14.56
N ARG A 324 -0.01 -0.60 15.15
CA ARG A 324 -0.56 -0.39 16.51
C ARG A 324 -0.58 -1.64 17.40
N SER A 325 0.13 -2.70 17.02
CA SER A 325 -0.07 -4.04 17.60
C SER A 325 1.19 -4.75 18.12
N HIS A 326 2.32 -4.06 18.31
CA HIS A 326 3.53 -4.68 18.88
C HIS A 326 3.24 -5.24 20.30
N GLY A 327 4.05 -6.19 20.79
CA GLY A 327 3.95 -6.73 22.16
C GLY A 327 5.31 -7.06 22.79
N GLU A 328 5.32 -7.36 24.08
CA GLU A 328 6.50 -7.90 24.81
C GLU A 328 6.60 -9.44 24.71
N SER A 329 5.50 -10.08 24.31
CA SER A 329 5.33 -11.53 24.14
C SER A 329 4.36 -11.82 22.99
N ASN A 330 4.39 -13.04 22.44
CA ASN A 330 3.45 -13.47 21.39
C ASN A 330 1.98 -13.30 21.83
N ALA A 331 1.68 -13.58 23.10
CA ALA A 331 0.35 -13.34 23.66
C ALA A 331 -0.07 -11.86 23.58
N SER A 332 0.77 -10.93 24.05
CA SER A 332 0.47 -9.50 23.99
C SER A 332 0.36 -8.95 22.56
N LEU A 333 1.19 -9.46 21.63
CA LEU A 333 1.09 -9.14 20.20
C LEU A 333 -0.29 -9.52 19.64
N VAL A 334 -0.73 -10.76 19.89
CA VAL A 334 -2.01 -11.27 19.36
C VAL A 334 -3.22 -10.61 20.01
N GLU A 335 -3.16 -10.31 21.31
CA GLU A 335 -4.21 -9.52 21.99
C GLU A 335 -4.29 -8.08 21.48
N ASN A 336 -3.16 -7.43 21.16
CA ASN A 336 -3.17 -6.09 20.59
C ASN A 336 -3.69 -6.10 19.14
N LEU A 337 -3.29 -7.09 18.32
CA LEU A 337 -3.84 -7.31 16.96
C LEU A 337 -5.37 -7.48 16.98
N CYS A 338 -5.88 -8.27 17.93
CA CYS A 338 -7.31 -8.48 18.15
C CYS A 338 -8.02 -7.20 18.60
N ARG A 339 -7.48 -6.50 19.60
CA ARG A 339 -8.04 -5.25 20.16
C ARG A 339 -8.15 -4.14 19.11
N ASN A 340 -7.19 -4.07 18.19
CA ASN A 340 -7.20 -3.14 17.07
C ASN A 340 -8.21 -3.53 15.96
N GLY A 341 -8.81 -4.72 16.01
CA GLY A 341 -9.77 -5.20 15.03
C GLY A 341 -9.16 -5.59 13.68
N LEU A 342 -7.88 -5.98 13.66
CA LEU A 342 -7.19 -6.48 12.46
C LEU A 342 -7.61 -7.92 12.10
N PHE A 343 -8.01 -8.69 13.11
CA PHE A 343 -8.79 -9.92 12.99
C PHE A 343 -9.91 -9.91 14.03
N LYS A 344 -10.86 -10.83 13.94
CA LYS A 344 -11.98 -11.02 14.88
C LYS A 344 -12.29 -12.49 15.18
N ASP A 345 -11.75 -13.43 14.41
CA ASP A 345 -12.07 -14.85 14.56
C ASP A 345 -11.26 -15.53 15.67
N GLU A 346 -11.94 -16.29 16.53
CA GLU A 346 -11.30 -16.99 17.65
C GLU A 346 -10.37 -18.13 17.17
N ARG A 347 -10.60 -18.70 15.98
CA ARG A 347 -9.69 -19.68 15.38
C ARG A 347 -8.38 -19.03 14.95
N VAL A 348 -8.45 -17.80 14.43
CA VAL A 348 -7.28 -16.98 14.09
C VAL A 348 -6.54 -16.56 15.37
N ARG A 349 -7.26 -16.11 16.40
CA ARG A 349 -6.70 -15.82 17.74
C ARG A 349 -5.93 -17.02 18.30
N THR A 350 -6.60 -18.17 18.42
CA THR A 350 -6.05 -19.41 18.96
C THR A 350 -4.84 -19.89 18.15
N THR A 351 -4.90 -19.77 16.82
CA THR A 351 -3.79 -20.14 15.92
C THR A 351 -2.57 -19.25 16.14
N MET A 352 -2.73 -17.92 16.15
CA MET A 352 -1.61 -17.00 16.32
C MET A 352 -1.04 -17.03 17.75
N LEU A 353 -1.87 -17.32 18.76
CA LEU A 353 -1.39 -17.59 20.12
C LEU A 353 -0.55 -18.88 20.20
N ARG A 354 -0.93 -19.92 19.43
CA ARG A 354 -0.25 -21.23 19.41
C ARG A 354 1.05 -21.23 18.61
N VAL A 355 1.13 -20.48 17.52
CA VAL A 355 2.34 -20.36 16.68
C VAL A 355 3.15 -19.16 17.16
N ASP A 356 4.11 -19.41 18.04
CA ASP A 356 4.93 -18.32 18.59
C ASP A 356 5.86 -17.74 17.52
N ARG A 357 5.73 -16.44 17.25
CA ARG A 357 6.53 -15.77 16.22
C ARG A 357 8.04 -15.77 16.51
N ALA A 358 8.48 -15.97 17.75
CA ALA A 358 9.90 -16.11 18.09
C ALA A 358 10.54 -17.38 17.49
N ASP A 359 9.76 -18.43 17.22
CA ASP A 359 10.27 -19.60 16.50
C ASP A 359 10.59 -19.30 15.03
N PHE A 360 10.06 -18.22 14.46
CA PHE A 360 10.12 -17.93 13.03
C PHE A 360 10.83 -16.61 12.68
N CYS A 361 11.06 -15.74 13.68
CA CYS A 361 11.57 -14.38 13.51
C CYS A 361 12.87 -14.19 14.33
N PRO A 362 14.05 -14.05 13.68
CA PRO A 362 15.35 -14.16 14.36
C PRO A 362 15.71 -12.95 15.24
N ARG A 363 14.98 -11.84 15.11
CA ARG A 363 15.10 -10.62 15.91
C ARG A 363 13.70 -10.04 16.09
N ASN A 364 13.51 -9.19 17.09
CA ASN A 364 12.30 -8.37 17.24
C ASN A 364 10.97 -9.15 17.07
N PRO A 365 10.82 -10.38 17.60
CA PRO A 365 9.79 -11.30 17.12
C PRO A 365 8.37 -10.80 17.35
N TYR A 366 8.13 -10.06 18.42
CA TYR A 366 6.81 -9.55 18.80
C TYR A 366 6.50 -8.15 18.26
N LEU A 367 7.35 -7.67 17.34
CA LEU A 367 7.16 -6.40 16.66
C LEU A 367 6.27 -6.58 15.41
N ASP A 368 5.32 -5.65 15.24
CA ASP A 368 4.33 -5.62 14.16
C ASP A 368 4.88 -4.96 12.87
N ASN A 369 6.07 -5.41 12.46
CA ASN A 369 6.79 -4.97 11.26
C ASN A 369 7.34 -6.18 10.47
N PRO A 370 7.74 -5.99 9.21
CA PRO A 370 8.56 -6.97 8.51
C PRO A 370 9.97 -7.01 9.11
N GLU A 371 10.51 -8.21 9.35
CA GLU A 371 11.87 -8.41 9.87
C GLU A 371 12.71 -9.27 8.91
N PRO A 372 14.00 -8.96 8.65
CA PRO A 372 14.86 -9.75 7.77
C PRO A 372 15.10 -11.18 8.25
N ILE A 373 14.97 -12.15 7.33
CA ILE A 373 15.23 -13.59 7.58
C ILE A 373 16.43 -14.13 6.77
N GLY A 374 17.15 -13.25 6.06
CA GLY A 374 18.22 -13.63 5.13
C GLY A 374 17.75 -13.68 3.68
N CYS A 375 18.68 -13.94 2.74
CA CYS A 375 18.41 -14.12 1.31
C CYS A 375 17.52 -13.03 0.68
N ASN A 376 17.69 -11.77 1.11
CA ASN A 376 16.88 -10.60 0.73
C ASN A 376 15.35 -10.74 0.95
N ALA A 377 14.94 -11.66 1.84
CA ALA A 377 13.56 -11.85 2.28
C ALA A 377 13.33 -11.32 3.70
N THR A 378 12.06 -11.05 4.00
CA THR A 378 11.57 -10.70 5.34
C THR A 378 10.43 -11.62 5.74
N ILE A 379 10.33 -11.97 7.03
CA ILE A 379 9.06 -12.46 7.57
C ILE A 379 8.10 -11.27 7.62
N SER A 380 6.93 -11.40 6.96
CA SER A 380 5.92 -10.33 6.87
C SER A 380 5.45 -9.87 8.24
N ALA A 381 4.89 -8.65 8.30
CA ALA A 381 4.36 -8.11 9.54
C ALA A 381 3.20 -8.98 10.10
N PRO A 382 3.11 -9.18 11.43
CA PRO A 382 2.00 -9.85 12.10
C PRO A 382 0.60 -9.42 11.64
N HIS A 383 0.35 -8.12 11.41
CA HIS A 383 -0.92 -7.65 10.88
C HIS A 383 -1.24 -8.19 9.47
N MET A 384 -0.24 -8.45 8.64
CA MET A 384 -0.45 -9.07 7.31
C MET A 384 -0.79 -10.56 7.44
N HIS A 385 -0.15 -11.26 8.38
CA HIS A 385 -0.54 -12.65 8.70
C HIS A 385 -1.96 -12.72 9.28
N ALA A 386 -2.30 -11.85 10.23
CA ALA A 386 -3.64 -11.72 10.78
C ALA A 386 -4.69 -11.44 9.70
N ALA A 387 -4.44 -10.45 8.83
CA ALA A 387 -5.34 -10.10 7.74
C ALA A 387 -5.47 -11.21 6.69
N ALA A 388 -4.42 -11.99 6.44
CA ALA A 388 -4.49 -13.17 5.56
C ALA A 388 -5.33 -14.29 6.20
N LEU A 389 -5.09 -14.61 7.47
CA LEU A 389 -5.81 -15.67 8.20
C LEU A 389 -7.30 -15.33 8.37
N GLU A 390 -7.65 -14.10 8.77
CA GLU A 390 -9.05 -13.64 8.89
C GLU A 390 -9.79 -13.70 7.55
N ARG A 391 -9.10 -13.45 6.43
CA ARG A 391 -9.72 -13.50 5.08
C ARG A 391 -9.78 -14.89 4.48
N LEU A 392 -8.94 -15.81 4.91
CA LEU A 392 -8.91 -17.20 4.44
C LEU A 392 -9.62 -18.18 5.39
N LYS A 393 -10.08 -17.75 6.58
CA LYS A 393 -10.66 -18.63 7.61
C LYS A 393 -11.80 -19.55 7.16
N ASP A 394 -12.63 -19.08 6.22
CA ASP A 394 -13.76 -19.84 5.66
C ASP A 394 -13.33 -20.86 4.57
N HIS A 395 -12.05 -20.83 4.20
CA HIS A 395 -11.37 -21.65 3.19
C HIS A 395 -10.16 -22.42 3.77
N LEU A 396 -9.96 -22.29 5.08
CA LEU A 396 -8.98 -22.99 5.90
C LEU A 396 -9.77 -23.74 6.98
N THR A 397 -10.47 -24.81 6.62
CA THR A 397 -11.33 -25.60 7.51
C THR A 397 -10.84 -27.05 7.63
N GLU A 398 -11.39 -27.83 8.56
CA GLU A 398 -10.94 -29.20 8.85
C GLU A 398 -10.98 -30.09 7.59
N GLY A 399 -9.81 -30.57 7.15
CA GLY A 399 -9.65 -31.40 5.95
C GLY A 399 -9.32 -30.62 4.67
N ASP A 400 -9.31 -29.28 4.70
CA ASP A 400 -8.96 -28.47 3.53
C ASP A 400 -7.49 -28.59 3.13
N ARG A 401 -7.23 -28.24 1.86
CA ARG A 401 -5.86 -28.07 1.33
C ARG A 401 -5.55 -26.60 1.12
N ALA A 402 -4.38 -26.16 1.58
CA ALA A 402 -3.89 -24.81 1.39
C ALA A 402 -2.48 -24.77 0.76
N LEU A 403 -2.17 -23.67 0.07
CA LEU A 403 -0.90 -23.41 -0.59
C LEU A 403 -0.37 -22.03 -0.17
N ASP A 404 0.88 -21.96 0.26
CA ASP A 404 1.56 -20.75 0.73
C ASP A 404 2.81 -20.51 -0.13
N ILE A 405 2.72 -19.56 -1.06
CA ILE A 405 3.74 -19.25 -2.06
C ILE A 405 4.67 -18.15 -1.54
N GLY A 406 5.99 -18.39 -1.59
CA GLY A 406 6.97 -17.50 -0.93
C GLY A 406 6.90 -17.66 0.58
N SER A 407 6.82 -18.91 1.05
CA SER A 407 6.59 -19.25 2.46
C SER A 407 7.72 -18.81 3.41
N GLY A 408 8.93 -18.57 2.89
CA GLY A 408 10.04 -17.89 3.57
C GLY A 408 10.39 -18.46 4.95
N SER A 409 9.86 -17.84 6.00
CA SER A 409 10.09 -18.26 7.39
C SER A 409 9.37 -19.56 7.78
N GLY A 410 8.27 -19.92 7.11
CA GLY A 410 7.33 -20.99 7.50
C GLY A 410 6.21 -20.58 8.47
N TYR A 411 6.19 -19.33 8.96
CA TYR A 411 5.22 -18.90 9.99
C TYR A 411 3.76 -19.04 9.55
N LEU A 412 3.41 -18.47 8.39
CA LEU A 412 2.03 -18.48 7.91
C LEU A 412 1.60 -19.88 7.48
N THR A 413 2.49 -20.66 6.86
CA THR A 413 2.28 -22.08 6.53
C THR A 413 1.91 -22.90 7.78
N THR A 414 2.61 -22.65 8.89
CA THR A 414 2.33 -23.26 10.22
C THR A 414 0.98 -22.82 10.77
N CYS A 415 0.64 -21.53 10.65
CA CYS A 415 -0.68 -21.02 11.06
C CYS A 415 -1.82 -21.66 10.25
N MET A 416 -1.69 -21.72 8.92
CA MET A 416 -2.65 -22.39 8.06
C MET A 416 -2.82 -23.88 8.44
N ALA A 417 -1.74 -24.55 8.83
CA ALA A 417 -1.76 -25.96 9.21
C ALA A 417 -2.53 -26.25 10.51
N TYR A 418 -2.66 -25.27 11.41
CA TYR A 418 -3.59 -25.36 12.54
C TYR A 418 -5.03 -24.97 12.16
N MET A 419 -5.21 -24.04 11.21
CA MET A 419 -6.55 -23.66 10.73
C MET A 419 -7.23 -24.80 9.93
N VAL A 420 -6.51 -25.51 9.05
CA VAL A 420 -7.04 -26.67 8.29
C VAL A 420 -7.21 -27.96 9.12
N GLY A 421 -6.97 -27.89 10.43
CA GLY A 421 -7.26 -28.96 11.36
C GLY A 421 -6.32 -30.16 11.27
N ALA A 422 -6.79 -31.32 11.73
CA ALA A 422 -5.98 -32.54 11.90
C ALA A 422 -5.86 -33.39 10.62
N SER A 423 -6.84 -33.29 9.71
CA SER A 423 -6.89 -34.04 8.44
C SER A 423 -6.53 -33.20 7.21
N GLY A 424 -6.43 -31.87 7.37
CA GLY A 424 -6.02 -30.96 6.30
C GLY A 424 -4.51 -31.00 6.00
N LYS A 425 -4.13 -30.41 4.85
CA LYS A 425 -2.73 -30.34 4.38
C LYS A 425 -2.38 -28.95 3.86
N VAL A 426 -1.19 -28.46 4.20
CA VAL A 426 -0.64 -27.20 3.71
C VAL A 426 0.70 -27.45 3.01
N VAL A 427 0.87 -26.87 1.83
CA VAL A 427 2.14 -26.87 1.10
C VAL A 427 2.73 -25.46 1.12
N GLY A 428 3.96 -25.31 1.60
CA GLY A 428 4.74 -24.08 1.48
C GLY A 428 5.76 -24.22 0.36
N VAL A 429 5.76 -23.29 -0.61
CA VAL A 429 6.69 -23.29 -1.75
C VAL A 429 7.62 -22.08 -1.65
N GLU A 430 8.92 -22.31 -1.75
CA GLU A 430 9.96 -21.29 -1.57
C GLU A 430 11.15 -21.59 -2.48
N HIS A 431 11.53 -20.68 -3.38
CA HIS A 431 12.58 -20.92 -4.40
C HIS A 431 14.02 -20.85 -3.84
N ILE A 432 14.20 -20.39 -2.60
CA ILE A 432 15.49 -20.35 -1.92
C ILE A 432 15.63 -21.55 -0.95
N ARG A 433 16.43 -22.56 -1.30
CA ARG A 433 16.83 -23.69 -0.42
C ARG A 433 17.10 -23.27 1.02
N GLN A 434 17.90 -22.23 1.23
CA GLN A 434 18.26 -21.74 2.57
C GLN A 434 17.04 -21.29 3.39
N LEU A 435 15.99 -20.76 2.75
CA LEU A 435 14.73 -20.41 3.41
C LEU A 435 13.83 -21.63 3.62
N VAL A 436 13.82 -22.60 2.69
CA VAL A 436 13.17 -23.92 2.91
C VAL A 436 13.77 -24.61 4.15
N ASP A 437 15.09 -24.71 4.23
CA ASP A 437 15.78 -25.39 5.33
C ASP A 437 15.62 -24.61 6.66
N LEU A 438 15.61 -23.27 6.61
CA LEU A 438 15.25 -22.40 7.75
C LEU A 438 13.80 -22.66 8.21
N SER A 439 12.83 -22.73 7.30
CA SER A 439 11.42 -22.94 7.64
C SER A 439 11.19 -24.28 8.32
N ILE A 440 11.79 -25.36 7.81
CA ILE A 440 11.77 -26.69 8.42
C ILE A 440 12.42 -26.65 9.82
N SER A 441 13.51 -25.90 9.97
CA SER A 441 14.20 -25.73 11.26
C SER A 441 13.41 -24.90 12.28
N ASN A 442 12.61 -23.93 11.82
CA ASN A 442 11.70 -23.16 12.66
C ASN A 442 10.52 -24.02 13.12
N ILE A 443 9.85 -24.71 12.20
CA ILE A 443 8.72 -25.63 12.50
C ILE A 443 9.15 -26.70 13.51
N LYS A 444 10.36 -27.25 13.40
CA LYS A 444 10.89 -28.27 14.32
C LYS A 444 11.09 -27.81 15.77
N LYS A 445 11.01 -26.52 16.09
CA LYS A 445 11.19 -26.02 17.47
C LYS A 445 10.03 -26.45 18.38
N ASN A 446 8.79 -26.15 17.99
CA ASN A 446 7.58 -26.44 18.77
C ASN A 446 6.42 -27.06 17.97
N HIS A 447 6.61 -27.34 16.67
CA HIS A 447 5.56 -27.79 15.74
C HIS A 447 6.01 -28.96 14.85
N ALA A 448 6.94 -29.79 15.34
CA ALA A 448 7.52 -30.91 14.57
C ALA A 448 6.47 -31.93 14.09
N ASP A 449 5.37 -32.10 14.85
CA ASP A 449 4.21 -32.95 14.52
C ASP A 449 3.57 -32.60 13.17
N LEU A 450 3.65 -31.32 12.77
CA LEU A 450 3.06 -30.87 11.51
C LEU A 450 3.79 -31.46 10.30
N LEU A 451 5.11 -31.71 10.40
CA LEU A 451 5.92 -32.26 9.32
C LEU A 451 5.64 -33.75 9.08
N GLU A 452 4.91 -34.43 9.97
CA GLU A 452 4.49 -35.83 9.82
C GLU A 452 3.28 -35.99 8.87
N GLY A 453 3.10 -35.06 7.93
CA GLY A 453 2.15 -35.16 6.82
C GLY A 453 1.16 -34.02 6.67
N ARG A 454 1.04 -33.10 7.64
CA ARG A 454 0.15 -31.92 7.56
C ARG A 454 0.79 -30.73 6.83
N VAL A 455 2.11 -30.55 6.97
CA VAL A 455 2.91 -29.50 6.34
C VAL A 455 3.96 -30.12 5.44
N LEU A 456 4.08 -29.61 4.22
CA LEU A 456 5.15 -29.93 3.28
C LEU A 456 5.84 -28.64 2.82
N MET A 457 7.13 -28.49 3.14
CA MET A 457 7.96 -27.37 2.64
C MET A 457 8.75 -27.84 1.42
N VAL A 458 8.66 -27.10 0.31
CA VAL A 458 9.20 -27.49 -1.00
C VAL A 458 10.10 -26.38 -1.57
N GLU A 459 11.28 -26.77 -2.11
CA GLU A 459 12.01 -25.87 -3.00
C GLU A 459 11.43 -25.93 -4.41
N GLY A 460 10.91 -24.82 -4.92
CA GLY A 460 10.29 -24.75 -6.24
C GLY A 460 9.93 -23.33 -6.66
N ASP A 461 9.61 -23.14 -7.94
CA ASP A 461 9.12 -21.86 -8.43
C ASP A 461 7.65 -21.66 -8.04
N GLY A 462 7.42 -20.78 -7.08
CA GLY A 462 6.09 -20.46 -6.58
C GLY A 462 5.09 -19.95 -7.64
N ARG A 463 5.56 -19.51 -8.81
CA ARG A 463 4.70 -19.12 -9.94
C ARG A 463 4.01 -20.31 -10.59
N GLU A 464 4.65 -21.48 -10.55
CA GLU A 464 4.07 -22.75 -11.05
C GLU A 464 3.16 -23.43 -10.02
N GLY A 465 3.09 -22.90 -8.79
CA GLY A 465 2.31 -23.45 -7.69
C GLY A 465 2.87 -24.77 -7.16
N PHE A 466 1.99 -25.72 -6.83
CA PHE A 466 2.38 -27.10 -6.54
C PHE A 466 1.24 -28.07 -6.94
N PRO A 467 1.23 -28.60 -8.18
CA PRO A 467 0.06 -29.30 -8.71
C PRO A 467 -0.24 -30.66 -8.06
N GLU A 468 0.72 -31.30 -7.37
CA GLU A 468 0.56 -32.64 -6.77
C GLU A 468 -0.56 -32.73 -5.73
N TYR A 469 -0.75 -31.69 -4.91
CA TYR A 469 -1.84 -31.60 -3.92
C TYR A 469 -3.00 -30.69 -4.34
N ALA A 470 -2.99 -30.17 -5.57
CA ALA A 470 -4.12 -29.41 -6.09
C ALA A 470 -5.40 -30.28 -6.17
N PRO A 471 -6.61 -29.67 -6.17
CA PRO A 471 -6.86 -28.24 -6.01
C PRO A 471 -6.84 -27.77 -4.55
N TYR A 472 -6.53 -26.48 -4.34
CA TYR A 472 -6.43 -25.85 -3.03
C TYR A 472 -7.65 -24.97 -2.73
N LYS A 473 -8.15 -25.01 -1.50
CA LYS A 473 -9.26 -24.16 -1.04
C LYS A 473 -8.80 -22.75 -0.65
N ALA A 474 -7.62 -22.67 -0.04
CA ALA A 474 -6.92 -21.41 0.23
C ALA A 474 -5.58 -21.37 -0.53
N ILE A 475 -5.28 -20.24 -1.17
CA ILE A 475 -3.94 -19.92 -1.66
C ILE A 475 -3.52 -18.57 -1.07
N HIS A 476 -2.29 -18.48 -0.56
CA HIS A 476 -1.65 -17.22 -0.21
C HIS A 476 -0.36 -17.05 -1.01
N VAL A 477 -0.04 -15.81 -1.36
CA VAL A 477 1.18 -15.45 -2.06
C VAL A 477 1.89 -14.34 -1.27
N GLY A 478 2.99 -14.68 -0.60
CA GLY A 478 3.81 -13.80 0.22
C GLY A 478 4.75 -12.88 -0.55
N ALA A 479 4.56 -12.72 -1.87
CA ALA A 479 5.41 -11.92 -2.75
C ALA A 479 4.59 -11.28 -3.89
N ALA A 480 5.00 -10.11 -4.36
CA ALA A 480 4.27 -9.33 -5.35
C ALA A 480 4.49 -9.82 -6.79
N SER A 481 3.42 -10.28 -7.43
CA SER A 481 3.43 -10.73 -8.83
C SER A 481 3.03 -9.60 -9.79
N PRO A 482 3.63 -9.48 -11.00
CA PRO A 482 3.20 -8.48 -11.97
C PRO A 482 1.72 -8.57 -12.39
N ASN A 483 1.17 -9.79 -12.38
CA ASN A 483 -0.24 -10.11 -12.67
C ASN A 483 -0.66 -11.31 -11.78
N VAL A 484 -1.95 -11.62 -11.70
CA VAL A 484 -2.41 -12.89 -11.09
C VAL A 484 -1.96 -14.08 -11.97
N PRO A 485 -1.18 -15.07 -11.47
CA PRO A 485 -0.74 -16.20 -12.28
C PRO A 485 -1.89 -17.14 -12.66
N ASN A 486 -1.91 -17.58 -13.92
CA ASN A 486 -2.91 -18.53 -14.42
C ASN A 486 -2.76 -19.91 -13.77
N GLU A 487 -1.54 -20.27 -13.41
CA GLU A 487 -1.13 -21.54 -12.84
C GLU A 487 -1.70 -21.71 -11.42
N LEU A 488 -1.64 -20.64 -10.61
CA LEU A 488 -2.30 -20.56 -9.31
C LEU A 488 -3.83 -20.48 -9.45
N LEU A 489 -4.34 -19.73 -10.44
CA LEU A 489 -5.79 -19.73 -10.75
C LEU A 489 -6.29 -21.12 -11.13
N ASN A 490 -5.53 -21.91 -11.89
CA ASN A 490 -5.88 -23.27 -12.29
C ASN A 490 -5.91 -24.21 -11.07
N GLN A 491 -4.96 -24.07 -10.15
CA GLN A 491 -4.87 -24.89 -8.93
C GLN A 491 -5.85 -24.47 -7.82
N LEU A 492 -6.49 -23.30 -7.92
CA LEU A 492 -7.54 -22.88 -6.98
C LEU A 492 -8.83 -23.71 -7.16
N ALA A 493 -9.38 -24.25 -6.07
CA ALA A 493 -10.59 -25.06 -6.08
C ALA A 493 -11.85 -24.24 -6.43
N PRO A 494 -12.91 -24.87 -6.97
CA PRO A 494 -14.25 -24.28 -7.00
C PRO A 494 -14.73 -23.97 -5.57
N GLY A 495 -15.26 -22.77 -5.35
CA GLY A 495 -15.51 -22.23 -4.01
C GLY A 495 -14.20 -22.11 -3.20
N GLY A 496 -13.16 -21.54 -3.82
CA GLY A 496 -11.82 -21.35 -3.25
C GLY A 496 -11.38 -19.89 -3.33
N ARG A 497 -10.50 -19.47 -2.41
CA ARG A 497 -9.97 -18.11 -2.31
C ARG A 497 -8.46 -18.06 -2.38
N MET A 498 -7.93 -17.16 -3.21
CA MET A 498 -6.53 -16.76 -3.23
C MET A 498 -6.37 -15.33 -2.70
N LEU A 499 -5.29 -15.08 -1.95
CA LEU A 499 -4.81 -13.74 -1.60
C LEU A 499 -3.44 -13.50 -2.24
N ILE A 500 -3.30 -12.42 -3.00
CA ILE A 500 -2.08 -12.13 -3.77
C ILE A 500 -1.81 -10.62 -3.89
N PRO A 501 -0.59 -10.13 -3.57
CA PRO A 501 -0.14 -8.80 -3.95
C PRO A 501 0.15 -8.76 -5.45
N VAL A 502 -0.48 -7.84 -6.17
CA VAL A 502 -0.28 -7.64 -7.61
C VAL A 502 0.22 -6.24 -7.91
N GLY A 503 1.30 -6.16 -8.68
CA GLY A 503 1.98 -4.94 -9.10
C GLY A 503 3.38 -5.26 -9.61
N ALA A 504 3.98 -4.35 -10.39
CA ALA A 504 5.35 -4.52 -10.85
C ALA A 504 6.35 -4.34 -9.70
N ALA A 505 7.57 -4.85 -9.88
CA ALA A 505 8.66 -4.60 -8.94
C ALA A 505 8.91 -3.09 -8.83
N HIS A 506 8.76 -2.55 -7.62
CA HIS A 506 8.89 -1.12 -7.30
C HIS A 506 7.83 -0.19 -7.93
N SER A 507 6.66 -0.70 -8.35
CA SER A 507 5.46 0.13 -8.57
C SER A 507 4.53 0.08 -7.36
N ASP A 508 3.40 0.80 -7.45
CA ASP A 508 2.25 0.57 -6.58
C ASP A 508 1.83 -0.90 -6.68
N GLN A 509 1.49 -1.52 -5.55
CA GLN A 509 1.02 -2.90 -5.45
C GLN A 509 -0.33 -2.94 -4.72
N ARG A 510 -1.25 -3.78 -5.20
CA ARG A 510 -2.60 -3.97 -4.63
C ARG A 510 -2.71 -5.37 -4.07
N PHE A 511 -3.18 -5.51 -2.82
CA PHE A 511 -3.48 -6.80 -2.24
C PHE A 511 -4.87 -7.23 -2.72
N LEU A 512 -4.91 -8.25 -3.57
CA LEU A 512 -6.13 -8.72 -4.22
C LEU A 512 -6.64 -9.97 -3.51
N GLN A 513 -7.96 -10.01 -3.31
CA GLN A 513 -8.69 -11.23 -3.03
C GLN A 513 -9.25 -11.77 -4.36
N VAL A 514 -9.00 -13.04 -4.64
CA VAL A 514 -9.40 -13.70 -5.88
C VAL A 514 -10.23 -14.92 -5.51
N ASP A 515 -11.54 -14.84 -5.70
CA ASP A 515 -12.50 -15.90 -5.40
C ASP A 515 -12.88 -16.63 -6.69
N LYS A 516 -12.81 -17.97 -6.70
CA LYS A 516 -13.37 -18.83 -7.76
C LYS A 516 -14.66 -19.46 -7.27
N ASP A 517 -15.78 -19.24 -7.96
CA ASP A 517 -17.08 -19.81 -7.59
C ASP A 517 -17.24 -21.28 -8.02
N SER A 518 -18.40 -21.88 -7.72
CA SER A 518 -18.69 -23.29 -8.06
C SER A 518 -18.83 -23.57 -9.56
N THR A 519 -18.99 -22.54 -10.40
CA THR A 519 -19.02 -22.64 -11.86
C THR A 519 -17.63 -22.48 -12.49
N GLY A 520 -16.61 -22.17 -11.67
CA GLY A 520 -15.26 -21.87 -12.13
C GLY A 520 -15.04 -20.41 -12.54
N LYS A 521 -16.07 -19.56 -12.44
CA LYS A 521 -15.94 -18.12 -12.69
C LYS A 521 -15.10 -17.47 -11.60
N VAL A 522 -14.15 -16.66 -12.02
CA VAL A 522 -13.24 -15.91 -11.13
C VAL A 522 -13.80 -14.50 -10.89
N THR A 523 -13.70 -14.02 -9.66
CA THR A 523 -13.96 -12.64 -9.27
C THR A 523 -12.77 -12.09 -8.49
N VAL A 524 -12.43 -10.82 -8.72
CA VAL A 524 -11.26 -10.16 -8.13
C VAL A 524 -11.72 -8.92 -7.38
N ASN A 525 -11.40 -8.85 -6.09
CA ASN A 525 -11.67 -7.72 -5.22
C ASN A 525 -10.34 -7.11 -4.77
N ASP A 526 -10.11 -5.83 -5.08
CA ASP A 526 -9.01 -5.05 -4.52
C ASP A 526 -9.29 -4.73 -3.05
N LEU A 527 -8.38 -5.09 -2.15
CA LEU A 527 -8.54 -4.89 -0.71
C LEU A 527 -7.90 -3.59 -0.23
N MET A 528 -6.64 -3.36 -0.62
CA MET A 528 -5.80 -2.25 -0.15
C MET A 528 -4.48 -2.17 -0.92
N GLY A 529 -3.82 -1.01 -0.91
CA GLY A 529 -2.43 -0.90 -1.34
C GLY A 529 -1.47 -1.51 -0.30
N VAL A 530 -0.40 -2.15 -0.77
CA VAL A 530 0.61 -2.84 0.08
C VAL A 530 2.02 -2.66 -0.48
N ILE A 531 3.03 -3.12 0.27
CA ILE A 531 4.42 -3.25 -0.20
C ILE A 531 4.91 -4.63 0.19
N TYR A 532 5.26 -5.45 -0.81
CA TYR A 532 5.80 -6.80 -0.69
C TYR A 532 7.09 -6.96 -1.50
N VAL A 533 7.92 -7.93 -1.11
CA VAL A 533 9.07 -8.38 -1.92
C VAL A 533 8.59 -8.92 -3.27
N PRO A 534 9.31 -8.72 -4.40
CA PRO A 534 8.83 -9.18 -5.71
C PRO A 534 8.85 -10.71 -5.84
N LEU A 535 7.81 -11.29 -6.45
CA LEU A 535 7.78 -12.67 -6.91
C LEU A 535 8.61 -12.76 -8.21
N THR A 536 9.88 -13.15 -8.07
CA THR A 536 10.91 -13.02 -9.11
C THR A 536 11.80 -14.27 -9.18
N ASN A 537 12.69 -14.35 -10.16
CA ASN A 537 13.67 -15.45 -10.24
C ASN A 537 14.70 -15.39 -9.11
N LYS A 538 15.21 -16.55 -8.71
CA LYS A 538 16.26 -16.73 -7.69
C LYS A 538 17.45 -15.77 -7.86
N GLU A 539 17.99 -15.65 -9.07
CA GLU A 539 19.16 -14.82 -9.37
C GLU A 539 18.89 -13.31 -9.23
N ASN A 540 17.62 -12.89 -9.36
CA ASN A 540 17.21 -11.51 -9.15
C ASN A 540 17.05 -11.19 -7.66
N GLN A 541 16.72 -12.20 -6.83
CA GLN A 541 16.55 -12.02 -5.39
C GLN A 541 17.89 -12.04 -4.64
N ILE A 542 18.77 -13.02 -4.90
CA ILE A 542 20.05 -13.16 -4.18
C ILE A 542 21.26 -12.55 -4.91
N GLY A 543 21.08 -12.16 -6.19
CA GLY A 543 22.16 -11.73 -7.07
C GLY A 543 22.85 -12.91 -7.78
N ARG A 544 23.65 -12.64 -8.80
CA ARG A 544 24.23 -13.68 -9.69
C ARG A 544 25.42 -14.48 -9.11
N ASN A 545 25.91 -14.13 -7.92
CA ASN A 545 27.19 -14.63 -7.38
C ASN A 545 27.08 -15.02 -5.88
N GLN A 546 26.05 -15.80 -5.49
CA GLN A 546 25.95 -16.45 -4.17
C GLN A 546 25.47 -17.90 -4.33
#